data_AF-A0A2I0W1I3-F1
#
_entry.id   AF-A0A2I0W1I3-F1
#
_cell.length_a   1.000
_cell.length_b   1.000
_cell.length_c   1.000
_cell.angle_alpha   90.00
_cell.angle_beta   90.00
_cell.angle_gamma   90.00
#
_symmetry.space_group_name_H-M   'P 1'
#
loop_
_entity.id
_entity.type
_entity.pdbx_description
1 polymer ?
#
loop_
_entity_poly.entity_id
_entity_poly.type
_entity_poly.pdbx_seq_one_letter_code
_entity_poly.pdbx_strand_id
1 'polypeptide(L)'
;MASNFEISSPRSQGSLVTVLSIDGGGVRGIIPGIILAFLESKLQELDGEEARLADYFDVIAGTSTGGLVTTMLTAPNKMEYSKFLVLSVGTGSAKAEENYNAKDAAKWGVLRWLYNNGGTPIIDIYSQASADMVDIMTCILFKTLHSENNYLRIQDDTLMGSTSSVDISTTENLEELVKIGENLIEKNVSRVNIETGIYEPVKGGGTNEEALIHFAHLLSKERKRRINGTKMAAAA
;
A
#
# COMPACT_ATOMS: atom_id res chain seq x y z
N MET A 1 27.88 -18.13 2.88
CA MET A 1 27.00 -18.36 4.04
C MET A 1 25.76 -17.51 3.82
N ALA A 2 24.63 -18.14 3.51
CA ALA A 2 23.38 -17.46 3.22
C ALA A 2 22.77 -16.93 4.53
N SER A 3 22.54 -15.62 4.61
CA SER A 3 21.73 -15.02 5.65
C SER A 3 20.26 -15.22 5.29
N ASN A 4 19.59 -16.13 5.99
CA ASN A 4 18.14 -16.30 5.92
C ASN A 4 17.47 -14.98 6.31
N PHE A 5 16.67 -14.43 5.41
CA PHE A 5 15.81 -13.28 5.68
C PHE A 5 14.59 -13.80 6.46
N GLU A 6 14.71 -13.88 7.79
CA GLU A 6 13.54 -14.01 8.64
C GLU A 6 12.94 -12.61 8.80
N ILE A 7 11.78 -12.38 8.19
CA ILE A 7 10.90 -11.32 8.67
C ILE A 7 10.51 -11.75 10.09
N SER A 8 11.21 -11.20 11.07
CA SER A 8 11.00 -11.53 12.47
C SER A 8 9.55 -11.23 12.82
N SER A 9 8.83 -12.22 13.37
CA SER A 9 7.48 -11.98 13.88
C SER A 9 7.49 -10.77 14.82
N PRO A 10 6.46 -9.90 14.82
CA PRO A 10 6.43 -8.73 15.69
C PRO A 10 6.81 -9.11 17.12
N ARG A 11 7.77 -8.39 17.72
CA ARG A 11 8.32 -8.67 19.07
C ARG A 11 7.30 -8.53 20.21
N SER A 12 6.03 -8.20 19.93
CA SER A 12 5.00 -8.07 20.95
C SER A 12 4.29 -9.40 21.22
N GLN A 13 4.38 -9.89 22.45
CA GLN A 13 3.48 -10.92 23.03
C GLN A 13 1.99 -10.47 23.11
N GLY A 14 1.58 -9.47 22.33
CA GLY A 14 0.25 -8.83 22.39
C GLY A 14 -0.47 -8.84 21.05
N SER A 15 -1.76 -8.49 21.08
CA SER A 15 -2.61 -8.38 19.89
C SER A 15 -2.09 -7.35 18.90
N LEU A 16 -2.02 -7.71 17.62
CA LEU A 16 -1.75 -6.76 16.55
C LEU A 16 -3.03 -6.03 16.15
N VAL A 17 -2.89 -4.81 15.65
CA VAL A 17 -3.92 -4.07 14.92
C VAL A 17 -3.58 -4.14 13.44
N THR A 18 -4.47 -4.71 12.64
CA THR A 18 -4.25 -4.96 11.20
C THR A 18 -4.94 -3.88 10.38
N VAL A 19 -4.18 -3.22 9.51
CA VAL A 19 -4.65 -2.07 8.73
C VAL A 19 -4.40 -2.31 7.25
N LEU A 20 -5.44 -2.16 6.44
CA LEU A 20 -5.36 -2.09 4.98
C LEU A 20 -5.63 -0.66 4.54
N SER A 21 -4.72 -0.10 3.75
CA SER A 21 -4.87 1.20 3.09
C SER A 21 -4.79 1.04 1.57
N ILE A 22 -5.71 1.66 0.85
CA ILE A 22 -5.79 1.61 -0.61
C ILE A 22 -5.80 3.03 -1.16
N ASP A 23 -4.88 3.34 -2.07
CA ASP A 23 -4.83 4.65 -2.71
C ASP A 23 -5.94 4.83 -3.76
N GLY A 24 -6.04 6.04 -4.29
CA GLY A 24 -7.08 6.46 -5.22
C GLY A 24 -6.48 6.82 -6.54
N GLY A 25 -7.16 6.41 -7.60
CA GLY A 25 -6.65 6.62 -8.94
C GLY A 25 -7.65 6.30 -10.04
N GLY A 26 -8.95 6.33 -9.74
CA GLY A 26 -10.01 6.02 -10.70
C GLY A 26 -9.83 4.63 -11.31
N VAL A 27 -9.73 4.55 -12.64
CA VAL A 27 -9.56 3.27 -13.37
C VAL A 27 -8.30 2.50 -12.94
N ARG A 28 -7.29 3.19 -12.41
CA ARG A 28 -6.06 2.57 -11.88
C ARG A 28 -6.29 1.74 -10.62
N GLY A 29 -7.49 1.81 -10.04
CA GLY A 29 -7.94 0.91 -8.97
C GLY A 29 -7.89 -0.58 -9.35
N ILE A 30 -7.75 -0.91 -10.63
CA ILE A 30 -7.46 -2.27 -11.10
C ILE A 30 -6.16 -2.81 -10.47
N ILE A 31 -5.10 -1.99 -10.38
CA ILE A 31 -3.80 -2.41 -9.84
C ILE A 31 -3.95 -2.94 -8.40
N PRO A 32 -4.47 -2.16 -7.42
CA PRO A 32 -4.69 -2.70 -6.09
C PRO A 32 -5.72 -3.83 -6.07
N GLY A 33 -6.70 -3.83 -6.99
CA GLY A 33 -7.64 -4.94 -7.15
C GLY A 33 -6.95 -6.29 -7.42
N ILE A 34 -5.96 -6.32 -8.32
CA ILE A 34 -5.17 -7.52 -8.61
C ILE A 34 -4.35 -7.95 -7.39
N ILE A 35 -3.67 -7.02 -6.72
CA ILE A 35 -2.89 -7.31 -5.50
C ILE A 35 -3.76 -7.90 -4.38
N LEU A 36 -4.94 -7.31 -4.17
CA LEU A 36 -5.88 -7.73 -3.12
C LEU A 36 -6.54 -9.07 -3.45
N ALA A 37 -6.83 -9.34 -4.73
CA ALA A 37 -7.30 -10.65 -5.17
C ALA A 37 -6.25 -11.75 -4.92
N PHE A 38 -4.98 -11.45 -5.17
CA PHE A 38 -3.88 -12.36 -4.83
C PHE A 38 -3.78 -12.60 -3.32
N LEU A 39 -3.84 -11.54 -2.50
CA LEU A 39 -3.81 -11.70 -1.04
C LEU A 39 -4.99 -12.53 -0.51
N GLU A 40 -6.20 -12.26 -1.01
CA GLU A 40 -7.40 -12.97 -0.60
C GLU A 40 -7.33 -14.46 -0.97
N SER A 41 -6.81 -14.80 -2.16
CA SER A 41 -6.62 -16.21 -2.55
C SER A 41 -5.65 -16.93 -1.61
N LYS A 42 -4.55 -16.28 -1.20
CA LYS A 42 -3.61 -16.84 -0.20
C LYS A 42 -4.24 -17.00 1.17
N LEU A 43 -5.15 -16.11 1.57
CA LEU A 43 -5.91 -16.28 2.81
C LEU A 43 -6.92 -17.43 2.71
N GLN A 44 -7.54 -17.62 1.53
CA GLN A 44 -8.45 -18.74 1.28
C GLN A 44 -7.72 -20.09 1.27
N GLU A 45 -6.50 -20.15 0.73
CA GLU A 45 -5.64 -21.34 0.82
C GLU A 45 -5.32 -21.71 2.29
N LEU A 46 -5.16 -20.71 3.16
CA LEU A 46 -4.79 -20.91 4.57
C LEU A 46 -5.98 -21.23 5.49
N ASP A 47 -7.12 -20.61 5.26
CA ASP A 47 -8.24 -20.56 6.20
C ASP A 47 -9.61 -20.97 5.60
N GLY A 48 -9.64 -21.33 4.31
CA GLY A 48 -10.81 -21.84 3.60
C GLY A 48 -11.44 -20.85 2.61
N GLU A 49 -12.20 -21.36 1.65
CA GLU A 49 -12.77 -20.60 0.51
C GLU A 49 -13.68 -19.42 0.90
N GLU A 50 -14.26 -19.45 2.11
CA GLU A 50 -15.12 -18.38 2.65
C GLU A 50 -14.32 -17.22 3.25
N ALA A 51 -13.00 -17.33 3.37
CA ALA A 51 -12.15 -16.25 3.86
C ALA A 51 -12.29 -15.00 2.97
N ARG A 52 -12.56 -13.86 3.61
CA ARG A 52 -12.58 -12.54 2.95
C ARG A 52 -11.63 -11.58 3.66
N LEU A 53 -11.08 -10.61 2.93
CA LEU A 53 -10.15 -9.61 3.50
C LEU A 53 -10.71 -8.92 4.76
N ALA A 54 -12.02 -8.66 4.79
CA ALA A 54 -12.71 -8.04 5.92
C ALA A 54 -12.63 -8.84 7.25
N ASP A 55 -12.36 -10.15 7.18
CA ASP A 55 -12.18 -10.98 8.37
C ASP A 55 -10.83 -10.78 9.07
N TYR A 56 -9.85 -10.18 8.37
CA TYR A 56 -8.46 -10.13 8.79
C TYR A 56 -7.98 -8.72 9.15
N PHE A 57 -8.62 -7.69 8.60
CA PHE A 57 -8.26 -6.29 8.83
C PHE A 57 -9.22 -5.63 9.81
N ASP A 58 -8.66 -5.05 10.89
CA ASP A 58 -9.45 -4.23 11.84
C ASP A 58 -9.90 -2.91 11.21
N VAL A 59 -9.06 -2.37 10.33
CA VAL A 59 -9.29 -1.09 9.67
C VAL A 59 -9.01 -1.27 8.18
N ILE A 60 -9.97 -0.91 7.35
CA ILE A 60 -9.81 -0.78 5.90
C ILE A 60 -10.09 0.68 5.54
N ALA A 61 -9.12 1.33 4.91
CA ALA A 61 -9.20 2.70 4.46
C ALA A 61 -8.95 2.79 2.96
N GLY A 62 -9.83 3.46 2.22
CA GLY A 62 -9.59 3.94 0.86
C GLY A 62 -9.07 5.37 0.88
N THR A 63 -8.65 5.88 -0.27
CA THR A 63 -7.94 7.16 -0.40
C THR A 63 -8.59 8.28 0.39
N SER A 64 -7.86 9.05 1.18
CA SER A 64 -6.39 9.10 1.26
C SER A 64 -5.92 8.80 2.67
N THR A 65 -4.67 8.39 2.77
CA THR A 65 -3.66 8.77 3.78
C THR A 65 -4.09 9.36 5.14
N GLY A 66 -5.07 10.26 5.18
CA GLY A 66 -5.83 10.61 6.37
C GLY A 66 -6.34 9.40 7.16
N GLY A 67 -6.70 8.27 6.55
CA GLY A 67 -7.05 7.04 7.30
C GLY A 67 -5.88 6.48 8.12
N LEU A 68 -4.71 6.36 7.50
CA LEU A 68 -3.48 5.93 8.16
C LEU A 68 -2.97 6.96 9.18
N VAL A 69 -2.91 8.24 8.79
CA VAL A 69 -2.48 9.35 9.66
C VAL A 69 -3.44 9.51 10.84
N THR A 70 -4.76 9.41 10.63
CA THR A 70 -5.75 9.44 11.71
C THR A 70 -5.53 8.26 12.64
N THR A 71 -5.43 7.04 12.11
CA THR A 71 -5.14 5.84 12.91
C THR A 71 -3.89 6.03 13.75
N MET A 72 -2.84 6.62 13.18
CA MET A 72 -1.61 6.91 13.91
C MET A 72 -1.78 8.00 14.98
N LEU A 73 -2.46 9.10 14.66
CA LEU A 73 -2.66 10.22 15.60
C LEU A 73 -3.59 9.85 16.76
N THR A 74 -4.57 8.98 16.51
CA THR A 74 -5.52 8.52 17.52
C THR A 74 -5.04 7.29 18.29
N ALA A 75 -3.89 6.69 17.91
CA ALA A 75 -3.32 5.56 18.62
C ALA A 75 -2.87 6.00 20.03
N PRO A 76 -3.39 5.39 21.12
CA PRO A 76 -2.99 5.75 22.46
C PRO A 76 -1.55 5.25 22.74
N ASN A 77 -0.65 6.16 23.11
CA ASN A 77 0.76 5.93 23.53
C ASN A 77 1.80 5.53 22.46
N LYS A 78 3.01 6.08 22.60
CA LYS A 78 4.23 5.79 21.79
C LYS A 78 4.66 4.32 21.74
N MET A 79 4.13 3.46 22.62
CA MET A 79 4.46 2.03 22.73
C MET A 79 3.53 1.13 21.90
N GLU A 80 2.48 1.67 21.28
CA GLU A 80 1.48 0.86 20.56
C GLU A 80 1.72 0.73 19.06
N TYR A 81 2.54 1.59 18.48
CA TYR A 81 2.80 1.57 17.03
C TYR A 81 3.48 0.28 16.55
N SER A 82 4.27 -0.39 17.39
CA SER A 82 4.85 -1.71 17.07
C SER A 82 3.81 -2.84 17.00
N LYS A 83 2.57 -2.58 17.45
CA LYS A 83 1.44 -3.53 17.34
C LYS A 83 0.72 -3.40 16.00
N PHE A 84 1.00 -2.37 15.20
CA PHE A 84 0.34 -2.22 13.91
C PHE A 84 1.01 -3.13 12.88
N LEU A 85 0.19 -3.78 12.06
CA LEU A 85 0.58 -4.50 10.87
C LEU A 85 -0.17 -3.86 9.70
N VAL A 86 0.56 -3.20 8.81
CA VAL A 86 0.00 -2.28 7.82
C VAL A 86 0.37 -2.73 6.41
N LEU A 87 -0.67 -2.99 5.60
CA LEU A 87 -0.57 -3.14 4.16
C LEU A 87 -1.10 -1.87 3.51
N SER A 88 -0.27 -1.22 2.69
CA SER A 88 -0.65 -0.06 1.89
C SER A 88 -0.45 -0.37 0.41
N VAL A 89 -1.51 -0.28 -0.39
CA VAL A 89 -1.48 -0.62 -1.81
C VAL A 89 -1.84 0.60 -2.62
N GLY A 90 -0.90 1.05 -3.43
CA GLY A 90 -1.06 2.21 -4.28
C GLY A 90 -1.67 1.88 -5.64
N THR A 91 -2.22 2.90 -6.31
CA THR A 91 -2.75 2.78 -7.69
C THR A 91 -1.71 3.11 -8.75
N GLY A 92 -0.44 3.20 -8.34
CA GLY A 92 0.66 3.66 -9.16
C GLY A 92 0.67 5.17 -9.41
N SER A 93 1.85 5.67 -9.78
CA SER A 93 2.11 7.06 -10.15
C SER A 93 2.73 7.11 -11.53
N ALA A 94 2.51 8.23 -12.23
CA ALA A 94 3.21 8.49 -13.46
C ALA A 94 4.71 8.43 -13.19
N LYS A 95 5.45 7.80 -14.09
CA LYS A 95 6.90 7.93 -14.13
C LYS A 95 7.25 9.40 -14.08
N ALA A 96 8.25 9.76 -13.27
CA ALA A 96 8.76 11.12 -13.12
C ALA A 96 9.39 11.63 -14.44
N GLU A 97 8.57 11.76 -15.47
CA GLU A 97 8.83 12.52 -16.67
C GLU A 97 8.18 13.88 -16.42
N GLU A 98 8.88 14.97 -16.76
CA GLU A 98 8.47 16.35 -16.49
C GLU A 98 7.19 16.71 -17.27
N ASN A 99 6.04 16.23 -16.82
CA ASN A 99 4.75 16.42 -17.49
C ASN A 99 4.42 17.92 -17.61
N TYR A 100 4.95 18.75 -16.71
CA TYR A 100 4.73 20.19 -16.68
C TYR A 100 6.00 20.96 -16.35
N ASN A 101 6.28 21.99 -17.15
CA ASN A 101 7.37 22.94 -16.90
C ASN A 101 6.86 24.13 -16.08
N ALA A 102 7.62 24.57 -15.07
CA ALA A 102 7.28 25.75 -14.27
C ALA A 102 7.06 27.02 -15.13
N LYS A 103 7.82 27.20 -16.22
CA LYS A 103 7.65 28.32 -17.16
C LYS A 103 6.32 28.28 -17.91
N ASP A 104 5.78 27.08 -18.14
CA ASP A 104 4.49 26.90 -18.80
C ASP A 104 3.36 27.02 -17.79
N ALA A 105 3.50 26.43 -16.60
CA ALA A 105 2.54 26.54 -15.50
C ALA A 105 2.36 27.99 -15.02
N ALA A 106 3.41 28.82 -15.08
CA ALA A 106 3.33 30.25 -14.75
C ALA A 106 2.34 31.03 -15.64
N LYS A 107 1.98 30.49 -16.81
CA LYS A 107 1.04 31.10 -17.76
C LYS A 107 -0.39 30.56 -17.58
N TRP A 108 -0.62 29.62 -16.67
CA TRP A 108 -1.91 28.96 -16.51
C TRP A 108 -2.88 29.80 -15.68
N GLY A 109 -4.11 29.95 -16.18
CA GLY A 109 -5.26 30.37 -15.40
C GLY A 109 -5.96 29.17 -14.74
N VAL A 110 -7.00 29.43 -13.94
CA VAL A 110 -7.76 28.41 -13.18
C VAL A 110 -8.20 27.22 -14.04
N LEU A 111 -8.67 27.47 -15.26
CA LEU A 111 -9.10 26.41 -16.17
C LEU A 111 -7.96 25.45 -16.55
N ARG A 112 -6.75 25.97 -16.80
CA ARG A 112 -5.59 25.13 -17.13
C ARG A 112 -5.04 24.37 -15.93
N TRP A 113 -5.17 24.94 -14.73
CA TRP A 113 -4.86 24.22 -13.50
C TRP A 113 -5.82 23.04 -13.26
N LEU A 114 -7.10 23.19 -13.62
CA LEU A 114 -8.10 22.13 -13.52
C LEU A 114 -7.99 21.10 -14.64
N TYR A 115 -7.70 21.53 -15.86
CA TYR A 115 -7.61 20.65 -17.03
C TYR A 115 -6.58 21.17 -18.04
N ASN A 116 -5.57 20.36 -18.35
CA ASN A 116 -4.55 20.70 -19.34
C ASN A 116 -4.14 19.47 -20.15
N ASN A 117 -4.31 19.54 -21.48
CA ASN A 117 -3.89 18.51 -22.43
C ASN A 117 -4.32 17.08 -22.06
N GLY A 118 -5.57 16.90 -21.61
CA GLY A 118 -6.10 15.57 -21.26
C GLY A 118 -5.78 15.08 -19.85
N GLY A 119 -5.09 15.88 -19.04
CA GLY A 119 -4.84 15.60 -17.61
C GLY A 119 -5.48 16.63 -16.68
N THR A 120 -5.38 16.38 -15.38
CA THR A 120 -5.95 17.23 -14.32
C THR A 120 -4.86 17.70 -13.36
N PRO A 121 -4.02 18.68 -13.76
CA PRO A 121 -2.73 18.94 -13.12
C PRO A 121 -2.79 19.12 -11.61
N ILE A 122 -3.74 19.92 -11.10
CA ILE A 122 -3.84 20.17 -9.65
C ILE A 122 -4.28 18.94 -8.86
N ILE A 123 -5.15 18.11 -9.43
CA ILE A 123 -5.64 16.88 -8.79
C ILE A 123 -4.53 15.84 -8.80
N ASP A 124 -3.80 15.72 -9.91
CA ASP A 124 -2.69 14.78 -10.07
C ASP A 124 -1.55 15.12 -9.12
N ILE A 125 -1.12 16.39 -9.08
CA ILE A 125 -0.08 16.88 -8.17
C ILE A 125 -0.49 16.67 -6.72
N TYR A 126 -1.72 17.07 -6.34
CA TYR A 126 -2.19 16.91 -4.96
C TYR A 126 -2.27 15.44 -4.54
N SER A 127 -2.81 14.58 -5.40
CA SER A 127 -3.00 13.16 -5.10
C SER A 127 -1.68 12.42 -4.99
N GLN A 128 -0.73 12.70 -5.90
CA GLN A 128 0.62 12.13 -5.85
C GLN A 128 1.37 12.63 -4.62
N ALA A 129 1.40 13.95 -4.38
CA ALA A 129 2.07 14.52 -3.21
C ALA A 129 1.48 13.99 -1.89
N SER A 130 0.15 13.78 -1.82
CA SER A 130 -0.50 13.16 -0.66
C SER A 130 0.01 11.74 -0.43
N ALA A 131 0.03 10.90 -1.47
CA ALA A 131 0.50 9.52 -1.39
C ALA A 131 1.97 9.46 -0.95
N ASP A 132 2.84 10.28 -1.56
CA ASP A 132 4.27 10.33 -1.25
C ASP A 132 4.51 10.77 0.20
N MET A 133 3.88 11.87 0.64
CA MET A 133 4.07 12.39 1.99
C MET A 133 3.72 11.36 3.05
N VAL A 134 2.67 10.57 2.83
CA VAL A 134 2.22 9.61 3.84
C VAL A 134 2.99 8.32 3.80
N ASP A 135 3.44 7.87 2.63
CA ASP A 135 4.39 6.77 2.59
C ASP A 135 5.70 7.16 3.30
N ILE A 136 6.22 8.37 3.05
CA ILE A 136 7.42 8.89 3.72
C ILE A 136 7.20 8.98 5.24
N MET A 137 6.10 9.60 5.70
CA MET A 137 5.81 9.71 7.13
C MET A 137 5.66 8.33 7.79
N THR A 138 4.97 7.39 7.13
CA THR A 138 4.77 6.03 7.62
C THR A 138 6.11 5.28 7.68
N CYS A 139 6.91 5.38 6.63
CA CYS A 139 8.26 4.81 6.59
C CYS A 139 9.15 5.35 7.70
N ILE A 140 9.18 6.67 7.92
CA ILE A 140 9.95 7.30 9.00
C ILE A 140 9.49 6.76 10.36
N LEU A 141 8.18 6.67 10.58
CA LEU A 141 7.61 6.18 11.84
C LEU A 141 8.05 4.73 12.12
N PHE A 142 7.81 3.81 11.19
CA PHE A 142 8.16 2.40 11.37
C PHE A 142 9.67 2.17 11.46
N LYS A 143 10.49 2.97 10.77
CA LYS A 143 11.96 2.99 10.94
C LYS A 143 12.36 3.46 12.35
N THR A 144 11.78 4.56 12.82
CA THR A 144 12.07 5.12 14.15
C THR A 144 11.68 4.15 15.28
N LEU A 145 10.68 3.31 15.03
CA LEU A 145 10.18 2.31 15.98
C LEU A 145 10.82 0.93 15.81
N HIS A 146 11.82 0.79 14.94
CA HIS A 146 12.49 -0.50 14.64
C HIS A 146 11.49 -1.61 14.29
N SER A 147 10.46 -1.25 13.54
CA SER A 147 9.36 -2.11 13.14
C SER A 147 9.12 -2.03 11.63
N GLU A 148 10.17 -1.79 10.82
CA GLU A 148 10.03 -1.57 9.37
C GLU A 148 9.24 -2.69 8.70
N ASN A 149 9.47 -3.93 9.14
CA ASN A 149 8.85 -5.14 8.62
C ASN A 149 7.34 -5.23 8.83
N ASN A 150 6.77 -4.41 9.72
CA ASN A 150 5.33 -4.37 9.94
C ASN A 150 4.59 -3.48 8.92
N TYR A 151 5.33 -2.77 8.07
CA TYR A 151 4.77 -1.93 7.02
C TYR A 151 5.21 -2.42 5.64
N LEU A 152 4.23 -2.85 4.85
CA LEU A 152 4.40 -3.23 3.46
C LEU A 152 3.66 -2.23 2.57
N ARG A 153 4.42 -1.55 1.71
CA ARG A 153 3.89 -0.67 0.66
C ARG A 153 4.13 -1.34 -0.69
N ILE A 154 3.07 -1.48 -1.49
CA ILE A 154 3.14 -1.95 -2.87
C ILE A 154 2.70 -0.79 -3.76
N GLN A 155 3.62 -0.28 -4.58
CA GLN A 155 3.41 0.90 -5.43
C GLN A 155 4.24 0.74 -6.71
N ASP A 156 3.68 1.20 -7.83
CA ASP A 156 4.39 1.31 -9.10
C ASP A 156 4.58 2.79 -9.46
N ASP A 157 5.81 3.25 -9.64
CA ASP A 157 6.14 4.63 -10.02
C ASP A 157 6.59 4.75 -11.48
N THR A 158 6.19 3.79 -12.32
CA THR A 158 6.66 3.66 -13.70
C THR A 158 5.57 3.77 -14.76
N LEU A 159 4.35 4.21 -14.38
CA LEU A 159 3.23 4.33 -15.32
C LEU A 159 3.53 5.36 -16.42
N MET A 160 3.16 5.06 -17.66
CA MET A 160 3.43 5.91 -18.83
C MET A 160 2.22 5.99 -19.76
N GLY A 161 2.03 7.13 -20.42
CA GLY A 161 0.92 7.33 -21.35
C GLY A 161 -0.44 7.11 -20.68
N SER A 162 -1.34 6.37 -21.34
CA SER A 162 -2.71 6.16 -20.87
C SER A 162 -2.82 5.46 -19.51
N THR A 163 -1.84 4.64 -19.12
CA THR A 163 -1.87 3.93 -17.82
C THR A 163 -1.66 4.86 -16.64
N SER A 164 -1.08 6.04 -16.87
CA SER A 164 -0.93 7.08 -15.85
C SER A 164 -2.22 7.88 -15.61
N SER A 165 -3.17 7.86 -16.55
CA SER A 165 -4.46 8.55 -16.41
C SER A 165 -5.38 7.81 -15.45
N VAL A 166 -6.20 8.60 -14.74
CA VAL A 166 -7.21 8.13 -13.78
C VAL A 166 -8.58 7.87 -14.41
N ASP A 167 -8.80 8.29 -15.66
CA ASP A 167 -10.11 8.34 -16.32
C ASP A 167 -10.17 7.67 -17.69
N ILE A 168 -9.04 7.28 -18.29
CA ILE A 168 -9.02 6.55 -19.58
C ILE A 168 -9.43 5.10 -19.36
N SER A 169 -10.69 4.77 -19.67
CA SER A 169 -11.26 3.43 -19.51
C SER A 169 -11.35 2.63 -20.81
N THR A 170 -10.42 2.80 -21.75
CA THR A 170 -10.40 1.97 -22.97
C THR A 170 -9.99 0.54 -22.62
N THR A 171 -10.53 -0.44 -23.34
CA THR A 171 -10.24 -1.87 -23.09
C THR A 171 -8.73 -2.14 -23.04
N GLU A 172 -7.97 -1.56 -23.97
CA GLU A 172 -6.53 -1.70 -24.04
C GLU A 172 -5.83 -1.15 -22.79
N ASN A 173 -6.32 -0.02 -22.25
CA ASN A 173 -5.75 0.57 -21.03
C ASN A 173 -6.08 -0.27 -19.79
N LEU A 174 -7.30 -0.80 -19.70
CA LEU A 174 -7.71 -1.64 -18.59
C LEU A 174 -6.93 -2.95 -18.56
N GLU A 175 -6.73 -3.59 -19.72
CA GLU A 175 -5.89 -4.80 -19.86
C GLU A 175 -4.43 -4.52 -19.47
N GLU A 176 -3.90 -3.35 -19.84
CA GLU A 176 -2.54 -2.97 -19.46
C GLU A 176 -2.41 -2.73 -17.94
N LEU A 177 -3.42 -2.13 -17.31
CA LEU A 177 -3.46 -1.97 -15.85
C LEU A 177 -3.53 -3.32 -15.11
N VAL A 178 -4.21 -4.32 -15.68
CA VAL A 178 -4.20 -5.70 -15.16
C VAL A 178 -2.78 -6.26 -15.20
N LYS A 179 -2.10 -6.20 -16.36
CA LYS A 179 -0.72 -6.68 -16.50
C LYS A 179 0.24 -5.96 -15.56
N ILE A 180 0.06 -4.65 -15.35
CA ILE A 180 0.86 -3.88 -14.40
C ILE A 180 0.66 -4.45 -12.99
N GLY A 181 -0.58 -4.71 -12.58
CA GLY A 181 -0.88 -5.35 -11.29
C GLY A 181 -0.24 -6.72 -11.14
N GLU A 182 -0.32 -7.56 -12.16
CA GLU A 182 0.30 -8.91 -12.18
C GLU A 182 1.83 -8.81 -12.08
N ASN A 183 2.45 -7.97 -12.91
CA ASN A 183 3.90 -7.73 -12.88
C ASN A 183 4.36 -7.16 -11.53
N LEU A 184 3.53 -6.36 -10.86
CA LEU A 184 3.87 -5.76 -9.58
C LEU A 184 3.97 -6.82 -8.47
N ILE A 185 3.26 -7.95 -8.58
CA ILE A 185 3.40 -9.09 -7.66
C ILE A 185 4.80 -9.72 -7.80
N GLU A 186 5.32 -9.80 -9.02
CA GLU A 186 6.64 -10.40 -9.30
C GLU A 186 7.81 -9.46 -8.98
N LYS A 187 7.58 -8.14 -8.97
CA LYS A 187 8.62 -7.15 -8.66
C LYS A 187 9.16 -7.31 -7.24
N ASN A 188 10.42 -6.92 -7.04
CA ASN A 188 11.03 -6.85 -5.72
C ASN A 188 10.29 -5.86 -4.82
N VAL A 189 10.21 -6.18 -3.52
CA VAL A 189 9.73 -5.24 -2.51
C VAL A 189 10.60 -3.98 -2.57
N SER A 190 9.95 -2.83 -2.65
CA SER A 190 10.59 -1.53 -2.68
C SER A 190 10.16 -0.67 -1.49
N ARG A 191 10.99 0.33 -1.16
CA ARG A 191 10.66 1.36 -0.17
C ARG A 191 11.09 2.71 -0.69
N VAL A 192 10.34 3.74 -0.33
CA VAL A 192 10.74 5.12 -0.61
C VAL A 192 12.04 5.45 0.13
N ASN A 193 13.01 5.96 -0.62
CA ASN A 193 14.19 6.61 -0.07
C ASN A 193 13.76 8.00 0.43
N ILE A 194 13.92 8.23 1.74
CA ILE A 194 13.41 9.45 2.41
C ILE A 194 14.14 10.72 1.93
N GLU A 195 15.38 10.58 1.43
CA GLU A 195 16.16 11.72 0.95
C GLU A 195 15.81 12.08 -0.50
N THR A 196 15.53 11.08 -1.34
CA THR A 196 15.31 11.29 -2.78
C THR A 196 13.84 11.24 -3.20
N GLY A 197 12.97 10.65 -2.37
CA GLY A 197 11.56 10.39 -2.71
C GLY A 197 11.35 9.24 -3.71
N ILE A 198 12.42 8.56 -4.14
CA ILE A 198 12.36 7.50 -5.16
C ILE A 198 12.21 6.13 -4.49
N TYR A 199 11.41 5.24 -5.09
CA TYR A 199 11.31 3.85 -4.64
C TYR A 199 12.55 3.05 -5.01
N GLU A 200 13.19 2.45 -4.02
CA GLU A 200 14.36 1.60 -4.20
C GLU A 200 14.07 0.18 -3.70
N PRO A 201 14.56 -0.87 -4.40
CA PRO A 201 14.42 -2.24 -3.92
C PRO A 201 15.04 -2.44 -2.54
N VAL A 202 14.33 -3.10 -1.65
CA VAL A 202 14.83 -3.46 -0.32
C VAL A 202 15.80 -4.63 -0.48
N LYS A 203 17.07 -4.43 -0.10
CA LYS A 203 18.09 -5.47 -0.21
C LYS A 203 17.71 -6.71 0.62
N GLY A 204 17.53 -7.84 -0.05
CA GLY A 204 17.12 -9.10 0.57
C GLY A 204 15.61 -9.19 0.89
N GLY A 205 14.82 -8.19 0.49
CA GLY A 205 13.38 -8.13 0.79
C GLY A 205 12.49 -9.09 -0.01
N GLY A 206 13.05 -9.81 -0.99
CA GLY A 206 12.28 -10.73 -1.84
C GLY A 206 11.35 -10.03 -2.82
N THR A 207 10.44 -10.79 -3.41
CA THR A 207 9.36 -10.29 -4.29
C THR A 207 8.14 -9.84 -3.47
N ASN A 208 7.28 -9.02 -4.09
CA ASN A 208 6.00 -8.68 -3.48
C ASN A 208 5.12 -9.91 -3.27
N GLU A 209 5.23 -10.93 -4.13
CA GLU A 209 4.59 -12.24 -3.95
C GLU A 209 4.97 -12.88 -2.61
N GLU A 210 6.28 -13.01 -2.35
CA GLU A 210 6.82 -13.60 -1.12
C GLU A 210 6.38 -12.78 0.10
N ALA A 211 6.41 -11.45 -0.01
CA ALA A 211 5.97 -10.55 1.05
C ALA A 211 4.47 -10.65 1.33
N LEU A 212 3.62 -10.75 0.30
CA LEU A 212 2.17 -10.91 0.42
C LEU A 212 1.81 -12.28 1.02
N ILE A 213 2.48 -13.35 0.60
CA ILE A 213 2.32 -14.69 1.21
C ILE A 213 2.69 -14.63 2.69
N HIS A 214 3.81 -14.00 3.03
CA HIS A 214 4.19 -13.83 4.43
C HIS A 214 3.17 -13.01 5.21
N PHE A 215 2.67 -11.91 4.62
CA PHE A 215 1.64 -11.08 5.22
C PHE A 215 0.34 -11.84 5.46
N ALA A 216 -0.08 -12.70 4.52
CA ALA A 216 -1.24 -13.58 4.67
C ALA A 216 -1.11 -14.52 5.88
N HIS A 217 0.09 -15.10 6.09
CA HIS A 217 0.36 -15.93 7.26
C HIS A 217 0.26 -15.14 8.57
N LEU A 218 0.77 -13.90 8.61
CA LEU A 218 0.66 -13.03 9.79
C LEU A 218 -0.81 -12.71 10.11
N LEU A 219 -1.60 -12.36 9.08
CA LEU A 219 -3.04 -12.10 9.20
C LEU A 219 -3.81 -13.34 9.71
N SER A 220 -3.59 -14.50 9.10
CA SER A 220 -4.23 -15.76 9.52
C SER A 220 -3.91 -16.11 10.97
N LYS A 221 -2.63 -15.99 11.35
CA LYS A 221 -2.17 -16.23 12.73
C LYS A 221 -2.86 -15.30 13.72
N GLU A 222 -2.93 -14.01 13.41
CA GLU A 222 -3.59 -13.03 14.28
C GLU A 222 -5.11 -13.27 14.38
N ARG A 223 -5.79 -13.59 13.27
CA ARG A 223 -7.22 -13.95 13.27
C ARG A 223 -7.49 -15.15 14.17
N LYS A 224 -6.73 -16.24 14.00
CA LYS A 224 -6.85 -17.46 14.83
C LYS A 224 -6.62 -17.17 16.30
N ARG A 225 -5.63 -16.33 16.63
CA ARG A 225 -5.37 -15.88 18.01
C ARG A 225 -6.58 -15.17 18.62
N ARG A 226 -7.22 -14.27 17.88
CA ARG A 226 -8.42 -13.54 18.34
C ARG A 226 -9.60 -14.48 18.59
N ILE A 227 -9.90 -15.37 17.64
CA ILE A 227 -10.99 -16.36 17.77
C ILE A 227 -10.79 -17.23 19.01
N ASN A 228 -9.57 -17.72 19.24
CA ASN A 228 -9.26 -18.53 20.40
C ASN A 228 -9.36 -17.73 21.71
N GLY A 229 -8.91 -16.47 21.72
CA GLY A 229 -9.08 -15.57 22.86
C GLY A 229 -10.54 -15.32 23.22
N THR A 230 -11.40 -15.07 22.24
CA THR A 230 -12.85 -14.87 22.45
C THR A 230 -13.51 -16.14 23.01
N LYS A 231 -13.16 -17.32 22.49
CA LYS A 231 -13.67 -18.61 23.00
C LYS A 231 -13.28 -18.85 24.45
N MET A 232 -12.05 -18.55 24.83
CA MET A 232 -11.59 -18.67 26.22
C MET A 232 -12.30 -17.69 27.15
N ALA A 233 -12.50 -16.43 26.71
CA ALA A 233 -13.20 -15.43 27.50
C ALA A 233 -14.69 -15.75 27.69
N ALA A 234 -15.34 -16.37 26.70
CA ALA A 234 -16.74 -16.80 26.79
C ALA A 234 -16.94 -18.06 27.64
N ALA A 235 -15.87 -18.81 27.92
CA ALA A 235 -15.90 -20.03 28.73
C ALA A 235 -15.48 -19.81 30.20
N ALA A 236 -15.08 -18.58 30.56
CA ALA A 236 -14.66 -18.17 31.91
C ALA A 236 -15.77 -17.38 32.61
#